data_AF-A0A2D8XDI9-F1
#
_entry.id   AF-A0A2D8XDI9-F1
#
_cell.length_a   1.000
_cell.length_b   1.000
_cell.length_c   1.000
_cell.angle_alpha   90.00
_cell.angle_beta   90.00
_cell.angle_gamma   90.00
#
_symmetry.space_group_name_H-M   'P 1'
#
loop_
_entity.id
_entity.type
_entity.pdbx_description
1 polymer ?
#
loop_
_entity_poly.entity_id
_entity_poly.type
_entity_poly.pdbx_seq_one_letter_code
_entity_poly.pdbx_strand_id
1 'polypeptide(L)' 'MELTEKEKLTLEAFQQGMDEPNAGWLHEIAPFDGKELSGIVSSLVKKGVITSEGEAINQDPSNVCYWIQVNEQWAI' A
#
# COMPACT_ATOMS: atom_id res chain seq x y z
N MET A 1 -0.71 16.34 9.97
CA MET A 1 0.30 15.65 9.14
C MET A 1 -0.10 15.83 7.69
N GLU A 2 0.83 16.16 6.80
CA GLU A 2 0.53 16.40 5.38
C GLU A 2 1.07 15.27 4.49
N LEU A 3 0.27 14.88 3.50
CA LEU A 3 0.66 13.92 2.46
C LEU A 3 1.19 14.67 1.24
N THR A 4 2.26 14.15 0.65
CA THR A 4 2.77 14.59 -0.65
C THR A 4 1.79 14.23 -1.76
N GLU A 5 1.94 14.82 -2.94
CA GLU A 5 1.09 14.49 -4.10
C GLU A 5 1.16 13.00 -4.45
N LYS A 6 2.35 12.39 -4.42
CA LYS A 6 2.52 10.96 -4.70
C LYS A 6 1.84 10.07 -3.66
N GLU A 7 1.93 10.44 -2.39
CA GLU A 7 1.25 9.73 -1.31
C GLU A 7 -0.27 9.84 -1.43
N LYS A 8 -0.80 11.01 -1.83
CA LYS A 8 -2.23 11.20 -2.07
C LYS A 8 -2.72 10.32 -3.22
N LEU A 9 -2.02 10.34 -4.35
CA LEU A 9 -2.34 9.48 -5.50
C LEU A 9 -2.30 7.99 -5.15
N THR A 10 -1.31 7.57 -4.36
CA THR A 10 -1.20 6.17 -3.93
C THR A 10 -2.31 5.82 -2.94
N LEU A 11 -2.67 6.72 -2.02
CA LEU A 11 -3.79 6.54 -1.10
C LEU A 11 -5.12 6.43 -1.86
N GLU A 12 -5.35 7.28 -2.87
CA GLU A 12 -6.54 7.21 -3.71
C GLU A 12 -6.63 5.87 -4.44
N ALA A 13 -5.50 5.34 -4.94
CA ALA A 13 -5.46 4.00 -5.52
C ALA A 13 -5.81 2.91 -4.49
N PHE A 14 -5.29 3.01 -3.25
CA PHE A 14 -5.64 2.08 -2.17
C PHE A 14 -7.12 2.16 -1.76
N GLN A 15 -7.71 3.36 -1.71
CA GLN A 15 -9.10 3.59 -1.34
C GLN A 15 -10.08 3.07 -2.40
N GLN A 16 -9.78 3.30 -3.69
CA GLN A 16 -10.58 2.78 -4.81
C GLN A 16 -10.58 1.25 -4.86
N GLY A 17 -9.58 0.64 -4.23
CA GLY A 17 -9.43 -0.80 -4.09
C GLY A 17 -8.53 -1.37 -5.17
N MET A 18 -7.61 -2.22 -4.74
CA MET A 18 -6.85 -3.09 -5.64
C MET A 18 -7.69 -4.37 -5.83
N ASP A 19 -7.90 -5.11 -4.73
CA ASP A 19 -8.82 -6.25 -4.65
C ASP A 19 -10.21 -5.86 -4.13
N GLU A 20 -10.26 -5.01 -3.10
CA GLU A 20 -11.49 -4.52 -2.47
C GLU A 20 -11.33 -3.06 -1.99
N PRO A 21 -12.42 -2.31 -1.78
CA PRO A 21 -12.31 -0.94 -1.29
C PRO A 21 -11.46 -0.87 -0.02
N ASN A 22 -10.49 0.05 0.01
CA ASN A 22 -9.56 0.26 1.12
C ASN A 22 -8.54 -0.87 1.37
N ALA A 23 -8.45 -1.92 0.54
CA ALA A 23 -7.46 -2.98 0.72
C ALA A 23 -7.03 -3.72 -0.58
N GLY A 24 -5.93 -4.45 -0.49
CA GLY A 24 -5.52 -5.40 -1.52
C GLY A 24 -4.01 -5.63 -1.62
N TRP A 25 -3.60 -6.34 -2.66
CA TRP A 25 -2.20 -6.68 -2.89
C TRP A 25 -1.40 -5.56 -3.54
N LEU A 26 -0.28 -5.18 -2.92
CA LEU A 26 0.57 -4.07 -3.36
C LEU A 26 1.05 -4.18 -4.81
N HIS A 27 1.24 -5.41 -5.32
CA HIS A 27 1.73 -5.65 -6.68
C HIS A 27 0.69 -5.33 -7.77
N GLU A 28 -0.57 -5.09 -7.40
CA GLU A 28 -1.64 -4.72 -8.31
C GLU A 28 -1.72 -3.22 -8.56
N ILE A 29 -0.98 -2.40 -7.80
CA ILE A 29 -0.92 -0.96 -8.04
C ILE A 29 -0.08 -0.64 -9.27
N ALA A 30 -0.76 -0.06 -10.26
CA ALA A 30 -0.16 0.74 -11.33
C ALA A 30 -0.38 2.25 -11.02
N PRO A 31 0.43 3.18 -11.55
CA PRO A 31 1.52 3.00 -12.51
C PRO A 31 2.93 3.09 -11.90
N PHE A 32 3.07 3.04 -10.57
CA PHE A 32 4.37 3.25 -9.91
C PHE A 32 5.33 2.07 -10.12
N ASP A 33 6.63 2.36 -10.29
CA ASP A 33 7.64 1.31 -10.28
C ASP A 33 7.83 0.75 -8.86
N GLY A 34 8.30 -0.49 -8.75
CA GLY A 34 8.40 -1.18 -7.46
C GLY A 34 9.34 -0.50 -6.44
N LYS A 35 10.35 0.26 -6.88
CA LYS A 35 11.26 0.97 -5.97
C LYS A 35 10.59 2.22 -5.42
N GLU A 36 10.00 3.03 -6.28
CA GLU A 36 9.26 4.23 -5.89
C GLU A 36 8.09 3.88 -4.98
N LEU A 37 7.31 2.86 -5.35
CA LEU A 37 6.17 2.39 -4.57
C LEU A 37 6.59 1.95 -3.16
N SER A 38 7.71 1.22 -3.03
CA SER A 38 8.21 0.79 -1.71
C SER A 38 8.53 1.97 -0.78
N GLY A 39 9.07 3.06 -1.32
CA GLY A 39 9.36 4.28 -0.56
C GLY A 39 8.10 4.99 -0.10
N ILE A 40 7.10 5.08 -0.98
CA ILE A 40 5.80 5.70 -0.67
C ILE A 40 5.05 4.88 0.40
N VAL A 41 4.97 3.56 0.23
CA VAL A 41 4.33 2.66 1.21
C VAL A 41 5.01 2.77 2.57
N SER A 42 6.34 2.73 2.63
CA SER A 42 7.08 2.89 3.89
C SER A 42 6.75 4.22 4.58
N SER A 43 6.60 5.31 3.81
CA SER A 43 6.20 6.61 4.33
C SER A 43 4.76 6.59 4.88
N LEU A 44 3.81 6.03 4.13
CA LEU A 44 2.40 5.94 4.52
C LEU A 44 2.19 5.08 5.78
N VAL A 45 2.94 3.99 5.93
CA VAL A 45 2.94 3.16 7.15
C VAL A 45 3.46 3.96 8.35
N LYS A 46 4.61 4.66 8.21
CA LYS A 46 5.17 5.51 9.29
C LYS A 46 4.23 6.63 9.71
N LYS A 47 3.41 7.11 8.77
CA LYS A 47 2.40 8.13 8.95
C LYS A 47 1.10 7.59 9.58
N GLY A 48 0.94 6.27 9.70
CA GLY A 48 -0.30 5.67 10.22
C GLY A 48 -1.48 5.85 9.26
N VAL A 49 -1.22 5.94 7.96
CA VAL A 49 -2.27 6.04 6.94
C VAL A 49 -2.76 4.65 6.51
N ILE A 50 -1.82 3.72 6.37
CA ILE A 50 -2.07 2.33 5.98
C ILE A 50 -1.35 1.35 6.92
N THR A 51 -1.78 0.09 6.93
CA THR A 51 -0.98 -1.05 7.38
C THR A 51 -0.45 -1.83 6.18
N SER A 52 0.62 -2.60 6.42
CA SER A 52 1.22 -3.47 5.42
C SER A 52 1.64 -4.77 6.08
N GLU A 53 1.09 -5.88 5.59
CA GLU A 53 1.36 -7.23 6.08
C GLU A 53 1.97 -8.07 4.96
N GLY A 54 3.16 -8.63 5.23
CA GLY A 54 3.89 -9.44 4.25
C GLY A 54 3.61 -10.94 4.42
N GLU A 55 3.29 -11.62 3.34
CA GLU A 55 3.17 -13.08 3.27
C GLU A 55 4.18 -13.68 2.30
N ALA A 56 4.92 -14.70 2.76
CA ALA A 56 5.89 -15.41 1.93
C ALA A 56 5.20 -16.33 0.94
N ILE A 57 5.49 -16.17 -0.34
CA ILE A 57 4.96 -17.01 -1.42
C ILE A 57 5.74 -18.32 -1.45
N ASN A 58 5.04 -19.45 -1.51
CA ASN A 58 5.65 -20.79 -1.57
C ASN A 58 6.65 -21.11 -0.44
N GLN A 59 6.49 -20.47 0.73
CA GLN A 59 7.43 -20.60 1.86
C GLN A 59 8.85 -20.06 1.56
N ASP A 60 9.00 -19.23 0.52
CA ASP A 60 10.26 -18.54 0.22
C ASP A 60 10.28 -17.16 0.90
N PRO A 61 11.12 -16.95 1.93
CA PRO A 61 11.17 -15.66 2.64
C PRO A 61 11.75 -14.53 1.79
N SER A 62 12.36 -14.83 0.63
CA SER A 62 12.84 -13.82 -0.31
C SER A 62 11.77 -13.33 -1.29
N ASN A 63 10.62 -14.02 -1.35
CA ASN A 63 9.53 -13.72 -2.24
C ASN A 63 8.25 -13.43 -1.44
N VAL A 64 8.04 -12.16 -1.10
CA VAL A 64 6.96 -11.73 -0.20
C VAL A 64 5.97 -10.86 -0.96
N CYS A 65 4.69 -11.19 -0.88
CA CYS A 65 3.59 -10.30 -1.28
C CYS A 65 3.13 -9.49 -0.07
N TYR A 66 2.78 -8.22 -0.29
CA TYR A 66 2.32 -7.34 0.77
C TYR A 66 0.84 -7.02 0.58
N TRP A 67 0.03 -7.38 1.56
CA TRP A 67 -1.34 -6.90 1.69
C TRP A 67 -1.32 -5.52 2.32
N ILE A 68 -2.05 -4.58 1.73
CA ILE A 68 -2.20 -3.22 2.21
C ILE A 68 -3.63 -3.01 2.67
N GLN A 69 -3.80 -2.30 3.78
CA GLN A 69 -5.12 -1.88 4.25
C GLN A 69 -5.08 -0.41 4.68
N VAL A 70 -6.04 0.38 4.23
CA VAL A 70 -6.21 1.78 4.64
C VAL A 70 -6.83 1.82 6.04
N ASN A 71 -6.23 2.61 6.94
CA ASN A 71 -6.75 2.76 8.29
C ASN A 71 -8.10 3.50 8.28
N GLU A 72 -8.99 3.16 9.21
CA GLU A 72 -10.39 3.64 9.26
C GLU A 72 -10.53 5.17 9.12
N GLN A 73 -9.63 5.94 9.73
CA GLN A 73 -9.64 7.40 9.68
C GLN A 73 -9.41 7.99 8.27
N TRP A 74 -8.91 7.16 7.34
CA TRP A 74 -8.62 7.51 5.93
C TRP A 74 -9.46 6.68 4.96
N ALA A 75 -10.28 5.73 5.42
CA ALA A 75 -11.09 4.89 4.54
C ALA A 75 -12.26 5.70 3.92
N ILE A 76 -12.73 5.28 2.74
CA ILE A 76 -13.95 5.81 2.10
C ILE A 76 -15.19 4.95 2.39
#